data_AF-A0A3B0XH15-F1
#
_entry.id   AF-A0A3B0XH15-F1
#
_cell.length_a   1.000
_cell.length_b   1.000
_cell.length_c   1.000
_cell.angle_alpha   90.00
_cell.angle_beta   90.00
_cell.angle_gamma   90.00
#
_symmetry.space_group_name_H-M   'P 1'
#
loop_
_entity.id
_entity.type
_entity.pdbx_description
1 polymer ?
#
loop_
_entity_poly.entity_id
_entity_poly.type
_entity_poly.pdbx_seq_one_letter_code
_entity_poly.pdbx_strand_id
1 'polypeptide(L)'
;MKMQQFLNLKKRLSIIVLGSVFALPVSVASNLESITNNIGLPIITNHQSDADHDGVIDSRDQCIDTSQGRFVDNSGCEYDTDADGVKNSIDKCPQTPLGLRVKNNGCL
;
A
#
# COMPACT_ATOMS: atom_id res chain seq x y z
N MET A 1 4.64 31.31 41.58
CA MET A 1 5.92 31.31 40.84
C MET A 1 6.04 29.95 40.16
N LYS A 2 6.14 29.76 38.85
CA LYS A 2 6.50 30.65 37.75
C LYS A 2 5.89 30.02 36.48
N MET A 3 4.98 30.76 35.84
CA MET A 3 4.72 30.65 34.41
C MET A 3 6.03 31.05 33.69
N GLN A 4 6.26 30.57 32.45
CA GLN A 4 7.33 30.95 31.50
C GLN A 4 8.58 30.05 31.46
N GLN A 5 8.61 29.11 30.51
CA GLN A 5 9.59 29.04 29.41
C GLN A 5 8.83 28.43 28.22
N PHE A 6 8.23 29.24 27.34
CA PHE A 6 8.72 29.44 25.96
C PHE A 6 9.09 28.11 25.26
N LEU A 7 8.21 27.57 24.43
CA LEU A 7 8.17 27.84 22.98
C LEU A 7 9.54 27.63 22.32
N ASN A 8 9.57 26.67 21.37
CA ASN A 8 10.68 26.22 20.51
C ASN A 8 11.52 25.06 21.07
N LEU A 9 11.96 24.06 20.30
CA LEU A 9 11.77 23.69 18.90
C LEU A 9 12.63 22.42 18.72
N LYS A 10 12.06 21.38 18.13
CA LYS A 10 12.73 20.17 17.59
C LYS A 10 13.30 19.15 18.60
N LYS A 11 12.81 17.91 18.42
CA LYS A 11 13.46 16.63 18.75
C LYS A 11 13.71 16.38 20.24
N ARG A 12 13.00 15.39 20.79
CA ARG A 12 13.57 14.11 21.28
C ARG A 12 12.58 13.40 22.21
N LEU A 13 11.61 12.70 21.60
CA LEU A 13 11.32 11.32 21.97
C LEU A 13 11.13 10.56 20.66
N SER A 14 12.27 10.28 20.04
CA SER A 14 12.38 9.58 18.78
C SER A 14 12.04 8.10 19.02
N ILE A 15 10.87 7.65 18.56
CA ILE A 15 10.75 6.26 18.13
C ILE A 15 11.56 6.17 16.84
N ILE A 16 12.81 5.78 17.03
CA ILE A 16 13.75 5.42 15.99
C ILE A 16 13.27 4.08 15.45
N VAL A 17 12.52 4.09 14.35
CA VAL A 17 12.56 2.98 13.39
C VAL A 17 13.69 3.33 12.41
N LEU A 18 14.94 3.11 12.84
CA LEU A 18 16.08 3.10 11.93
C LEU A 18 16.47 1.64 11.69
N GLY A 19 16.23 1.17 10.47
CA GLY A 19 17.02 0.12 9.82
C GLY A 19 16.90 -1.31 10.38
N SER A 20 16.58 -2.24 9.48
CA SER A 20 16.87 -3.68 9.56
C SER A 20 16.21 -4.47 10.69
N VAL A 21 14.91 -4.71 10.59
CA VAL A 21 14.40 -6.06 10.86
C VAL A 21 13.58 -6.47 9.64
N PHE A 22 14.24 -7.29 8.83
CA PHE A 22 13.69 -8.17 7.81
C PHE A 22 12.15 -8.19 7.72
N ALA A 23 11.63 -7.74 6.59
CA ALA A 23 10.40 -8.28 6.05
C ALA A 23 10.61 -9.77 5.76
N LEU A 24 10.47 -10.60 6.80
CA LEU A 24 10.09 -12.00 6.61
C LEU A 24 8.56 -12.05 6.62
N PRO A 25 7.96 -12.99 5.87
CA PRO A 25 6.53 -13.17 5.89
C PRO A 25 6.20 -13.78 7.25
N VAL A 26 6.00 -12.96 8.27
CA VAL A 26 5.25 -13.42 9.43
C VAL A 26 3.84 -13.55 8.90
N SER A 27 3.52 -14.76 8.46
CA SER A 27 2.16 -15.25 8.45
C SER A 27 1.65 -15.10 9.88
N VAL A 28 1.06 -13.95 10.22
CA VAL A 28 0.21 -13.84 11.40
C VAL A 28 -1.14 -14.50 11.10
N ALA A 29 -1.10 -15.70 10.53
CA ALA A 29 -2.21 -16.64 10.55
C ALA A 29 -2.07 -17.40 11.86
N SER A 30 -3.07 -17.30 12.74
CA SER A 30 -3.11 -17.81 14.12
C SER A 30 -2.03 -17.18 15.01
N ASN A 31 -2.28 -16.25 15.94
CA ASN A 31 -2.78 -16.49 17.31
C ASN A 31 -3.12 -15.16 18.04
N LEU A 32 -3.30 -14.07 17.31
CA LEU A 32 -3.48 -12.72 17.84
C LEU A 32 -4.94 -12.40 18.23
N GLU A 33 -5.90 -13.18 17.75
CA GLU A 33 -7.28 -13.19 18.27
C GLU A 33 -7.40 -13.77 19.69
N SER A 34 -6.43 -14.58 20.13
CA SER A 34 -6.44 -15.18 21.48
C SER A 34 -5.82 -14.30 22.56
N ILE A 35 -5.05 -13.28 22.18
CA ILE A 35 -4.37 -12.38 23.14
C ILE A 35 -5.36 -11.33 23.66
N THR A 36 -6.35 -10.93 22.87
CA THR A 36 -7.38 -9.92 23.22
C THR A 36 -8.37 -10.42 24.29
N ASN A 37 -8.76 -11.68 24.24
CA ASN A 37 -9.71 -12.28 25.19
C ASN A 37 -9.18 -12.36 26.64
N ASN A 38 -7.86 -12.23 26.84
CA ASN A 38 -7.22 -12.31 28.16
C ASN A 38 -6.90 -10.93 28.78
N ILE A 39 -6.91 -9.85 27.98
CA ILE A 39 -6.51 -8.51 28.45
C ILE A 39 -7.74 -7.62 28.70
N GLY A 40 -8.94 -8.02 28.26
CA GLY A 40 -10.17 -7.26 28.49
C GLY A 40 -10.14 -5.85 27.85
N LEU A 41 -9.21 -5.60 26.94
CA LEU A 41 -9.15 -4.39 26.12
C LEU A 41 -9.70 -4.70 24.71
N PRO A 42 -10.65 -3.90 24.17
CA PRO A 42 -11.00 -3.98 22.77
C PRO A 42 -9.83 -3.42 21.95
N ILE A 43 -8.93 -4.28 21.47
CA ILE A 43 -8.08 -3.92 20.35
C ILE A 43 -8.98 -3.97 19.12
N ILE A 44 -9.40 -2.79 18.63
CA ILE A 44 -10.09 -2.65 17.35
C ILE A 44 -9.05 -2.99 16.27
N THR A 45 -8.90 -4.27 15.92
CA THR A 45 -8.22 -4.65 14.68
C THR A 45 -9.18 -4.26 13.57
N ASN A 46 -9.05 -3.03 13.08
CA ASN A 46 -9.69 -2.62 11.83
C ASN A 46 -9.06 -3.45 10.71
N HIS A 47 -9.53 -4.69 10.57
CA HIS A 47 -9.12 -5.62 9.53
C HIS A 47 -9.85 -5.19 8.27
N GLN A 48 -9.23 -4.27 7.53
CA GLN A 48 -9.74 -3.83 6.24
C GLN A 48 -9.55 -4.98 5.23
N SER A 49 -10.58 -5.24 4.43
CA SER A 49 -10.54 -6.25 3.37
C SER A 49 -9.60 -5.81 2.25
N ASP A 50 -8.89 -6.77 1.69
CA ASP A 50 -7.97 -6.68 0.55
C ASP A 50 -8.16 -8.00 -0.22
N ALA A 51 -9.07 -8.00 -1.19
CA ALA A 51 -9.61 -9.21 -1.81
C ALA A 51 -8.64 -9.87 -2.80
N ASP A 52 -7.87 -9.05 -3.53
CA ASP A 52 -6.92 -9.50 -4.54
C ASP A 52 -5.48 -9.65 -3.99
N HIS A 53 -5.25 -9.16 -2.76
CA HIS A 53 -4.00 -9.25 -2.02
C HIS A 53 -2.84 -8.54 -2.74
N ASP A 54 -3.15 -7.43 -3.40
CA ASP A 54 -2.14 -6.58 -4.06
C ASP A 54 -1.46 -5.59 -3.10
N GLY A 55 -1.98 -5.47 -1.86
CA GLY A 55 -1.49 -4.58 -0.81
C GLY A 55 -2.26 -3.27 -0.67
N VAL A 56 -3.33 -3.06 -1.44
CA VAL A 56 -4.25 -1.93 -1.37
C VAL A 56 -5.62 -2.44 -0.91
N ILE A 57 -6.09 -1.91 0.23
CA ILE A 57 -7.39 -2.29 0.77
C ILE A 57 -8.53 -1.99 -0.22
N ASP A 58 -9.56 -2.84 -0.27
CA ASP A 58 -10.71 -2.73 -1.19
C ASP A 58 -11.35 -1.33 -1.17
N SER A 59 -11.42 -0.69 0.00
CA SER A 59 -11.99 0.65 0.16
C SER A 59 -11.18 1.79 -0.49
N ARG A 60 -9.93 1.53 -0.87
CA ARG A 60 -9.01 2.46 -1.53
C ARG A 60 -8.52 1.94 -2.89
N ASP A 61 -8.90 0.73 -3.24
CA ASP A 61 -8.50 0.07 -4.48
C ASP A 61 -9.46 0.44 -5.62
N GLN A 62 -8.88 0.93 -6.72
CA GLN A 62 -9.58 1.27 -7.95
C GLN A 62 -9.63 0.10 -8.93
N CYS A 63 -8.77 -0.91 -8.72
CA CYS A 63 -8.58 -2.08 -9.55
C CYS A 63 -8.76 -3.36 -8.72
N ILE A 64 -10.02 -3.62 -8.30
CA ILE A 64 -10.48 -4.68 -7.38
C ILE A 64 -10.08 -6.14 -7.73
N ASP A 65 -9.43 -6.34 -8.86
CA ASP A 65 -9.05 -7.64 -9.42
C ASP A 65 -7.63 -7.64 -9.97
N THR A 66 -6.73 -6.85 -9.40
CA THR A 66 -5.33 -6.88 -9.79
C THR A 66 -4.76 -8.26 -9.54
N SER A 67 -4.16 -8.82 -10.57
CA SER A 67 -3.57 -10.15 -10.48
C SER A 67 -2.51 -10.19 -9.37
N GLN A 68 -2.45 -11.30 -8.65
CA GLN A 68 -1.49 -11.45 -7.57
C GLN A 68 -0.04 -11.31 -8.08
N GLY A 69 0.80 -10.59 -7.32
CA GLY A 69 2.21 -10.40 -7.63
C GLY A 69 2.49 -9.37 -8.73
N ARG A 70 1.49 -8.60 -9.17
CA ARG A 70 1.72 -7.43 -10.01
C ARG A 70 2.20 -6.25 -9.17
N PHE A 71 3.02 -5.40 -9.79
CA PHE A 71 3.37 -4.13 -9.18
C PHE A 71 2.22 -3.16 -9.40
N VAL A 72 1.66 -2.67 -8.31
CA VAL A 72 0.56 -1.71 -8.30
C VAL A 72 1.02 -0.37 -7.76
N ASP A 73 0.32 0.68 -8.16
CA ASP A 73 0.47 2.00 -7.57
C ASP A 73 -0.39 2.18 -6.31
N ASN A 74 -0.45 3.39 -5.78
CA ASN A 74 -1.20 3.69 -4.56
C ASN A 74 -2.73 3.54 -4.71
N SER A 75 -3.22 3.37 -5.93
CA SER A 75 -4.63 3.12 -6.25
C SER A 75 -4.97 1.66 -6.42
N GLY A 76 -4.00 0.74 -6.27
CA GLY A 76 -4.20 -0.70 -6.49
C GLY A 76 -4.17 -1.08 -7.97
N CYS A 77 -3.85 -0.14 -8.86
CA CYS A 77 -3.79 -0.41 -10.29
C CYS A 77 -2.37 -0.74 -10.74
N GLU A 78 -2.27 -1.76 -11.60
CA GLU A 78 -1.02 -2.12 -12.25
C GLU A 78 -0.41 -0.94 -13.02
N TYR A 79 0.92 -0.80 -12.94
CA TYR A 79 1.64 0.24 -13.68
C TYR A 79 1.39 0.21 -15.20
N ASP A 80 1.22 1.41 -15.75
CA ASP A 80 1.26 1.78 -17.16
C ASP A 80 2.38 2.83 -17.30
N THR A 81 3.51 2.44 -17.92
CA THR A 81 4.75 3.24 -17.88
C THR A 81 4.74 4.40 -18.87
N ASP A 82 4.17 4.18 -20.06
CA ASP A 82 4.09 5.20 -21.10
C ASP A 82 2.75 5.96 -21.08
N ALA A 83 1.82 5.55 -20.21
CA ALA A 83 0.55 6.18 -19.93
C ALA A 83 -0.33 6.31 -21.19
N ASP A 84 -0.32 5.25 -22.01
CA ASP A 84 -1.16 5.12 -23.21
C ASP A 84 -2.54 4.50 -22.89
N GLY A 85 -2.75 4.04 -21.66
CA GLY A 85 -3.97 3.40 -21.17
C GLY A 85 -3.92 1.88 -21.15
N VAL A 86 -2.79 1.26 -21.48
CA VAL A 86 -2.58 -0.19 -21.50
C VAL A 86 -1.54 -0.60 -20.46
N LYS A 87 -1.95 -1.45 -19.52
CA LYS A 87 -1.07 -1.94 -18.44
C LYS A 87 0.19 -2.63 -19.00
N ASN A 88 1.33 -2.43 -18.33
CA ASN A 88 2.63 -2.96 -18.74
C ASN A 88 2.65 -4.47 -19.04
N SER A 89 1.80 -5.30 -18.41
CA SER A 89 1.73 -6.75 -18.71
C SER A 89 1.27 -7.09 -20.12
N ILE A 90 0.38 -6.28 -20.66
CA ILE A 90 -0.35 -6.60 -21.89
C ILE A 90 0.02 -5.64 -23.02
N ASP A 91 0.78 -4.59 -22.69
CA ASP A 91 1.34 -3.68 -23.66
C ASP A 91 2.50 -4.33 -24.46
N LYS A 92 2.36 -4.30 -25.78
CA LYS A 92 3.36 -4.80 -26.74
C LYS A 92 4.25 -3.68 -27.28
N CYS A 93 3.93 -2.42 -27.00
CA CYS A 93 4.55 -1.22 -27.50
C CYS A 93 4.85 -0.24 -26.34
N PRO A 94 5.87 -0.51 -25.49
CA PRO A 94 6.13 0.19 -24.21
C PRO A 94 6.64 1.64 -24.32
N GLN A 95 6.49 2.25 -25.48
CA GLN A 95 6.95 3.60 -25.79
C GLN A 95 5.96 4.33 -26.70
N THR A 96 4.66 4.05 -26.54
CA THR A 96 3.64 4.70 -27.35
C THR A 96 3.55 6.18 -26.99
N PRO A 97 3.55 7.10 -27.98
CA PRO A 97 3.44 8.52 -27.68
C PRO A 97 2.14 8.88 -26.97
N LEU A 98 2.25 9.67 -25.91
CA LEU A 98 1.13 10.21 -25.16
C LEU A 98 0.09 10.90 -26.05
N GLY A 99 -1.18 10.64 -25.77
CA GLY A 99 -2.32 11.26 -26.45
C GLY A 99 -2.70 10.64 -27.79
N LEU A 100 -2.02 9.58 -28.23
CA LEU A 100 -2.45 8.78 -29.37
C LEU A 100 -3.47 7.72 -28.94
N ARG A 101 -4.39 7.38 -29.85
CA ARG A 101 -5.32 6.27 -29.62
C ARG A 101 -4.61 4.96 -29.93
N VAL A 102 -4.52 4.09 -28.94
CA VAL A 102 -3.96 2.74 -29.06
C VAL A 102 -5.03 1.67 -29.13
N LYS A 103 -4.67 0.51 -29.68
CA LYS A 103 -5.44 -0.72 -29.59
C LYS A 103 -5.22 -1.35 -28.21
N ASN A 104 -5.98 -2.39 -27.89
CA ASN A 104 -5.91 -3.09 -26.59
C ASN A 104 -4.54 -3.74 -26.27
N ASN A 105 -3.60 -3.74 -27.22
CA ASN A 105 -2.23 -4.22 -27.03
C ASN A 105 -1.21 -3.08 -26.92
N GLY A 106 -1.65 -1.83 -26.72
CA GLY A 106 -0.80 -0.64 -26.61
C GLY A 106 -0.22 -0.13 -27.93
N CYS A 107 -0.59 -0.71 -29.07
CA CYS A 107 -0.04 -0.32 -30.37
C CYS A 107 -1.05 0.41 -31.25
N LEU A 108 -0.55 1.20 -32.21
CA LEU A 108 -1.35 1.90 -33.25
C LEU A 108 -1.99 0.94 -34.27
#